data_AF-A0A4S8M0Z4-F1
#
_entry.id   AF-A0A4S8M0Z4-F1
#
_cell.length_a   1.000
_cell.length_b   1.000
_cell.length_c   1.000
_cell.angle_alpha   90.00
_cell.angle_beta   90.00
_cell.angle_gamma   90.00
#
_symmetry.space_group_name_H-M   'P 1'
#
loop_
_entity.id
_entity.type
_entity.pdbx_description
1 polymer ?
#
loop_
_entity_poly.entity_id
_entity_poly.type
_entity_poly.pdbx_seq_one_letter_code
_entity_poly.pdbx_strand_id
1 'polypeptide(L)'
;VLLEWNKTFEYEHKRVVEKVQRPRCQGVCFRGKAPGSTCRFGYSHEIEQRCGFDIDSNSIIFPVLEPDINYHNPYIIVFTRHNHDLKCFLSGKAAEAAMFYISDYLEKL
;
A
#
# COMPACT_ATOMS: atom_id res chain seq x y z
N VAL A 1 19.83 15.23 -21.77
CA VAL A 1 18.60 14.42 -22.00
C VAL A 1 18.35 13.44 -20.85
N LEU A 2 19.14 12.37 -20.65
CA LEU A 2 18.87 11.38 -19.59
C LEU A 2 18.90 11.95 -18.16
N LEU A 3 19.87 12.81 -17.84
CA LEU A 3 19.97 13.44 -16.51
C LEU A 3 18.78 14.34 -16.18
N GLU A 4 18.27 15.07 -17.17
CA GLU A 4 17.13 15.95 -17.01
C GLU A 4 15.84 15.14 -16.84
N TRP A 5 15.67 14.09 -17.65
CA TRP A 5 14.56 13.16 -17.53
C TRP A 5 14.51 12.51 -16.13
N ASN A 6 15.65 12.02 -15.61
CA ASN A 6 15.71 11.42 -14.26
C ASN A 6 15.27 12.40 -13.17
N LYS A 7 15.76 13.66 -13.22
CA LYS A 7 15.38 14.70 -12.26
C LYS A 7 13.88 15.00 -12.32
N THR A 8 13.32 15.13 -13.52
CA THR A 8 11.89 15.34 -13.70
C THR A 8 11.09 14.14 -13.20
N PHE A 9 11.54 12.92 -13.48
CA PHE A 9 10.89 11.69 -13.05
C PHE A 9 10.84 11.59 -11.52
N GLU A 10 11.97 11.79 -10.83
CA GLU A 10 12.03 11.75 -9.36
C GLU A 10 11.15 12.82 -8.72
N TYR A 11 11.15 14.04 -9.28
CA TYR A 11 10.28 15.12 -8.84
C TYR A 11 8.79 14.75 -8.99
N GLU A 12 8.40 14.26 -10.16
CA GLU A 12 7.03 13.85 -10.44
C GLU A 12 6.61 12.68 -9.56
N HIS A 13 7.48 11.67 -9.39
CA HIS A 13 7.25 10.51 -8.55
C HIS A 13 6.92 10.94 -7.12
N LYS A 14 7.80 11.72 -6.49
CA LYS A 14 7.57 12.23 -5.12
C LYS A 14 6.28 13.03 -5.02
N ARG A 15 6.07 13.97 -5.95
CA ARG A 15 4.89 14.85 -5.95
C ARG A 15 3.58 14.07 -6.07
N VAL A 16 3.54 13.07 -6.95
CA VAL A 16 2.32 12.28 -7.20
C VAL A 16 2.06 11.30 -6.06
N VAL A 17 3.08 10.61 -5.55
CA VAL A 17 2.96 9.69 -4.41
C VAL A 17 2.38 10.40 -3.20
N GLU A 18 2.93 11.55 -2.82
CA GLU A 18 2.41 12.34 -1.71
C GLU A 18 0.94 12.74 -1.90
N LYS A 19 0.53 12.99 -3.15
CA LYS A 19 -0.83 13.41 -3.47
C LYS A 19 -1.84 12.27 -3.44
N VAL A 20 -1.49 11.09 -4.00
CA VAL A 20 -2.49 10.04 -4.27
C VAL A 20 -2.25 8.74 -3.52
N GLN A 21 -1.07 8.54 -2.93
CA GLN A 21 -0.70 7.32 -2.20
C GLN A 21 -0.61 7.49 -0.69
N ARG A 22 -0.81 8.71 -0.17
CA ARG A 22 -0.90 8.98 1.27
C ARG A 22 -2.36 8.98 1.72
N PRO A 23 -2.91 7.83 2.18
CA PRO A 23 -4.28 7.78 2.65
C PRO A 23 -4.48 8.62 3.90
N ARG A 24 -5.70 9.15 4.04
CA ARG A 24 -6.21 9.68 5.29
C ARG A 24 -7.38 8.80 5.70
N CYS A 25 -7.34 8.25 6.91
CA CYS A 25 -8.42 7.41 7.40
C CYS A 25 -9.76 8.15 7.33
N GLN A 26 -10.75 7.52 6.71
CA GLN A 26 -12.12 8.03 6.60
C GLN A 26 -13.11 7.04 7.23
N GLY A 27 -14.40 7.38 7.28
CA GLY A 27 -15.43 6.51 7.87
C GLY A 27 -15.43 5.08 7.32
N VAL A 28 -15.10 4.90 6.03
CA VAL A 28 -14.98 3.57 5.40
C VAL A 28 -13.89 2.69 6.03
N CYS A 29 -12.82 3.29 6.57
CA CYS A 29 -11.74 2.58 7.25
C CYS A 29 -12.21 1.90 8.55
N PHE A 30 -13.33 2.36 9.12
CA PHE A 30 -13.88 1.87 10.38
C PHE A 30 -15.25 1.22 10.19
N ARG A 31 -15.69 1.01 8.94
CA ARG A 31 -16.96 0.35 8.64
C ARG A 31 -17.01 -1.03 9.30
N GLY A 32 -18.07 -1.29 10.06
CA GLY A 32 -18.28 -2.57 10.75
C GLY A 32 -17.38 -2.79 11.98
N LYS A 33 -16.57 -1.79 12.38
CA LYS A 33 -15.72 -1.86 13.58
C LYS A 33 -16.29 -1.02 14.72
N ALA A 34 -15.98 -1.39 15.96
CA ALA A 34 -16.36 -0.64 17.15
C ALA A 34 -15.66 0.75 17.19
N PRO A 35 -16.26 1.76 17.85
CA PRO A 35 -15.61 3.05 18.04
C PRO A 35 -14.23 2.91 18.69
N GLY A 36 -13.22 3.62 18.18
CA GLY A 36 -11.83 3.54 18.67
C GLY A 36 -11.02 2.37 18.11
N SER A 37 -11.58 1.56 17.20
CA SER A 37 -10.84 0.47 16.56
C SER A 37 -9.76 0.96 15.59
N THR A 38 -8.76 0.12 15.35
CA THR A 38 -7.72 0.36 14.32
C THR A 38 -8.30 0.32 12.91
N CYS A 39 -7.66 1.05 11.99
CA CYS A 39 -8.03 1.09 10.58
C CYS A 39 -8.13 -0.33 10.01
N ARG A 40 -9.23 -0.67 9.31
CA ARG A 40 -9.42 -1.98 8.70
C ARG A 40 -8.37 -2.32 7.64
N PHE A 41 -7.73 -1.31 7.06
CA PHE A 41 -6.68 -1.45 6.06
C PHE A 41 -5.26 -1.48 6.66
N GLY A 42 -5.12 -1.50 7.98
CA GLY A 42 -3.83 -1.65 8.65
C GLY A 42 -3.00 -0.36 8.78
N TYR A 43 -3.60 0.82 8.56
CA TYR A 43 -2.90 2.09 8.77
C TYR A 43 -2.85 2.51 10.24
N SER A 44 -1.73 3.07 10.71
CA SER A 44 -0.43 3.20 10.02
C SER A 44 0.30 1.84 9.94
N HIS A 45 0.95 1.55 8.81
CA HIS A 45 1.67 0.28 8.64
C HIS A 45 2.86 0.20 9.61
N GLU A 46 3.22 -1.01 10.02
CA GLU A 46 4.45 -1.22 10.78
C GLU A 46 5.67 -0.94 9.90
N ILE A 47 6.64 -0.20 10.44
CA ILE A 47 7.89 0.10 9.74
C ILE A 47 8.73 -1.16 9.69
N GLU A 48 9.21 -1.49 8.50
CA GLU A 48 10.14 -2.59 8.28
C GLU A 48 11.32 -2.09 7.46
N GLN A 49 12.53 -2.34 7.95
CA GLN A 49 13.75 -1.84 7.33
C GLN A 49 14.34 -2.84 6.34
N ARG A 50 13.96 -4.11 6.42
CA ARG A 50 14.58 -5.19 5.65
C ARG A 50 13.53 -6.03 4.96
N CYS A 51 13.87 -6.48 3.75
CA CYS A 51 13.16 -7.57 3.12
C CYS A 51 13.54 -8.90 3.79
N GLY A 52 12.59 -9.82 3.90
CA GLY A 52 12.86 -11.13 4.48
C GLY A 52 11.75 -12.14 4.20
N PHE A 53 12.00 -13.39 4.55
CA PHE A 53 10.98 -14.42 4.60
C PHE A 53 10.83 -14.86 6.05
N ASP A 54 9.62 -14.71 6.58
CA ASP A 54 9.26 -15.21 7.90
C ASP A 54 8.63 -16.59 7.77
N ILE A 55 9.29 -17.59 8.36
CA ILE A 55 8.89 -18.99 8.26
C ILE A 55 7.62 -19.27 9.07
N ASP A 56 7.44 -18.61 10.21
CA ASP A 56 6.33 -18.88 11.13
C ASP A 56 5.00 -18.40 10.55
N SER A 57 5.01 -17.21 9.92
CA SER A 57 3.83 -16.69 9.22
C SER A 57 3.76 -17.06 7.74
N ASN A 58 4.79 -17.75 7.21
CA ASN A 58 4.97 -18.03 5.78
C ASN A 58 4.80 -16.76 4.91
N SER A 59 5.41 -15.66 5.36
CA SER A 59 5.26 -14.33 4.75
C SER A 59 6.56 -13.83 4.18
N ILE A 60 6.50 -13.33 2.95
CA ILE A 60 7.50 -12.45 2.35
C ILE A 60 7.24 -11.04 2.86
N ILE A 61 8.22 -10.52 3.58
CA ILE A 61 8.19 -9.19 4.18
C ILE A 61 8.91 -8.23 3.23
N PHE A 62 8.25 -7.12 2.90
CA PHE A 62 8.82 -6.01 2.17
C PHE A 62 9.11 -4.85 3.12
N PRO A 63 10.16 -4.05 2.85
CA PRO A 63 10.44 -2.88 3.66
C PRO A 63 9.32 -1.85 3.54
N VAL A 64 8.92 -1.30 4.67
CA VAL A 64 8.01 -0.18 4.83
C VAL A 64 8.80 0.95 5.48
N LEU A 65 9.23 1.91 4.66
CA LEU A 65 10.02 3.04 5.15
C LEU A 65 9.14 4.22 5.60
N GLU A 66 7.92 4.28 5.08
CA GLU A 66 6.94 5.32 5.40
C GLU A 66 5.59 4.64 5.69
N PRO A 67 5.08 4.72 6.94
CA PRO A 67 3.98 3.88 7.39
C PRO A 67 2.62 4.31 6.81
N ASP A 68 2.52 5.54 6.31
CA ASP A 68 1.29 6.13 5.76
C ASP A 68 1.35 6.29 4.24
N ILE A 69 2.13 5.45 3.54
CA ILE A 69 2.19 5.43 2.08
C ILE A 69 1.84 4.04 1.55
N ASN A 70 0.97 3.97 0.55
CA ASN A 70 0.67 2.72 -0.16
C ASN A 70 1.90 2.17 -0.91
N TYR A 71 1.94 0.85 -1.08
CA TYR A 71 2.89 0.22 -1.98
C TYR A 71 2.58 0.64 -3.42
N HIS A 72 3.61 1.07 -4.14
CA HIS A 72 3.44 1.55 -5.51
C HIS A 72 4.68 1.27 -6.33
N ASN A 73 4.49 1.21 -7.65
CA ASN A 73 5.59 1.17 -8.60
C ASN A 73 5.88 2.60 -9.10
N PRO A 74 7.13 3.09 -9.03
CA PRO A 74 7.48 4.46 -9.45
C PRO A 74 7.06 4.82 -10.88
N TYR A 75 7.14 3.87 -11.81
CA TYR A 75 6.76 4.11 -13.19
C TYR A 75 5.24 4.18 -13.34
N ILE A 76 4.52 3.19 -12.78
CA ILE A 76 3.05 3.17 -12.86
C ILE A 76 2.47 4.42 -12.22
N ILE A 77 2.97 4.86 -11.07
CA ILE A 77 2.45 6.06 -10.40
C ILE A 77 2.71 7.34 -11.19
N VAL A 78 3.89 7.50 -11.81
CA VAL A 78 4.20 8.68 -12.63
C VAL A 78 3.35 8.73 -13.89
N PHE A 79 3.17 7.60 -14.59
CA PHE A 79 2.44 7.57 -15.85
C PHE A 79 0.91 7.57 -15.67
N THR A 80 0.40 6.85 -14.66
CA THR A 80 -1.05 6.77 -14.43
C THR A 80 -1.54 7.91 -13.55
N ARG A 81 -0.79 8.33 -12.53
CA ARG A 81 -1.16 9.39 -11.56
C ARG A 81 -2.41 9.08 -10.73
N HIS A 82 -2.72 7.80 -10.51
CA HIS A 82 -3.88 7.36 -9.73
C HIS A 82 -3.43 6.53 -8.52
N ASN A 83 -4.27 6.53 -7.48
CA ASN A 83 -4.08 5.67 -6.30
C ASN A 83 -4.13 4.20 -6.73
N HIS A 84 -3.16 3.43 -6.25
CA HIS A 84 -3.11 1.99 -6.38
C HIS A 84 -2.32 1.41 -5.20
N ASP A 85 -2.74 0.26 -4.71
CA ASP A 85 -1.96 -0.53 -3.76
C ASP A 85 -1.36 -1.72 -4.52
N LEU A 86 -0.16 -1.53 -5.07
CA LEU A 86 0.53 -2.56 -5.86
C LEU A 86 1.57 -3.27 -5.00
N LYS A 87 1.19 -4.43 -4.46
CA LYS A 87 2.09 -5.39 -3.85
C LYS A 87 2.39 -6.50 -4.86
N CYS A 88 3.66 -6.68 -5.21
CA CYS A 88 4.06 -7.65 -6.23
C CYS A 88 3.80 -9.09 -5.79
N PHE A 89 3.89 -9.37 -4.48
CA PHE A 89 3.57 -10.67 -3.89
C PHE A 89 2.82 -10.46 -2.58
N LEU A 90 1.59 -10.96 -2.51
CA LEU A 90 0.87 -11.11 -1.25
C LEU A 90 1.19 -12.49 -0.70
N SER A 91 1.55 -12.56 0.58
CA SER A 91 1.91 -13.80 1.26
C SER A 91 1.45 -13.78 2.71
N GLY A 92 1.38 -14.95 3.35
CA GLY A 92 0.82 -15.14 4.69
C GLY A 92 -0.52 -14.40 4.88
N LYS A 93 -0.61 -13.62 5.96
CA LYS A 93 -1.82 -12.87 6.34
C LYS A 93 -2.25 -11.83 5.28
N ALA A 94 -1.32 -11.27 4.52
CA ALA A 94 -1.65 -10.29 3.49
C ALA A 94 -2.36 -10.94 2.29
N ALA A 95 -2.01 -12.19 1.94
CA ALA A 95 -2.72 -12.95 0.92
C ALA A 95 -4.14 -13.30 1.37
N GLU A 96 -4.28 -13.78 2.62
CA GLU A 96 -5.57 -14.11 3.22
C GLU A 96 -6.51 -12.88 3.23
N ALA A 97 -6.03 -11.74 3.73
CA ALA A 97 -6.80 -10.50 3.77
C ALA A 97 -7.24 -10.04 2.36
N ALA A 98 -6.37 -10.20 1.35
CA ALA A 98 -6.72 -9.86 -0.01
C ALA A 98 -7.78 -10.80 -0.60
N MET A 99 -7.74 -12.11 -0.30
CA MET A 99 -8.79 -13.04 -0.72
C MET A 99 -10.14 -12.66 -0.12
N PHE A 100 -10.18 -12.31 1.17
CA PHE A 100 -11.41 -11.81 1.79
C PHE A 100 -11.92 -10.54 1.13
N TYR A 101 -11.03 -9.57 0.89
CA TYR A 101 -11.40 -8.31 0.24
C TYR A 101 -11.96 -8.51 -1.18
N ILE A 102 -11.30 -9.36 -1.98
CA ILE A 102 -11.76 -9.66 -3.35
C ILE A 102 -13.12 -10.35 -3.31
N SER A 103 -13.30 -11.32 -2.40
CA SER A 103 -14.56 -12.06 -2.26
C SER A 103 -15.70 -11.14 -1.84
N ASP A 104 -15.49 -10.32 -0.78
CA ASP A 104 -16.43 -9.29 -0.30
C ASP A 104 -16.85 -8.33 -1.43
N TYR A 105 -15.87 -7.89 -2.23
CA TYR A 105 -16.12 -6.99 -3.35
C TYR A 105 -16.92 -7.64 -4.49
N LEU A 106 -16.60 -8.88 -4.85
CA LEU A 106 -17.31 -9.63 -5.89
C LEU A 106 -18.75 -9.92 -5.49
N GLU A 107 -18.95 -10.29 -4.21
CA GLU A 107 -20.27 -10.60 -3.67
C GLU A 107 -21.07 -9.33 -3.33
N LYS A 108 -20.41 -8.16 -3.25
CA LYS A 108 -20.99 -6.87 -2.83
C LYS A 108 -21.76 -6.96 -1.50
N LEU A 109 -21.26 -7.79 -0.58
CA LEU A 109 -21.79 -7.90 0.77
C LEU A 109 -21.58 -6.61 1.59
#